data_AF-A0AA40E1R4-F1
#
_entry.id   AF-A0AA40E1R4-F1
#
_cell.length_a   1.000
_cell.length_b   1.000
_cell.length_c   1.000
_cell.angle_alpha   90.00
_cell.angle_beta   90.00
_cell.angle_gamma   90.00
#
_symmetry.space_group_name_H-M   'P 1'
#
loop_
_entity.id
_entity.type
_entity.pdbx_description
1 polymer ?
#
loop_
_entity_poly.entity_id
_entity_poly.type
_entity_poly.pdbx_seq_one_letter_code
_entity_poly.pdbx_strand_id
1 'polypeptide(L)'
;MDKGAILAEVRSVVNDLFRGLTLPRNPQLWQSLPTEKQEQFQSSPEFVEIEKELAALRGRRDADPSSRRRCSRELYAKRRELTHKEVRKWQKAQSHQPSGKDSSSPCYRRSIFNRVRFMMPERNRLASSLFKPDTLRSTTSLSALRGMVTLCEKEAEVEFRPGLEPEKYWRHVYSCYKRSHDDFVELCFLCSKWIFGETQWSNHCQTHLNCPETLPVQCDPLVYGGALVTAGYCVFCMADPSLPSEKRLHQYLERGPWKDHV
;
A
#
# COMPACT_ATOMS: atom_id res chain seq x y z
N MET A 1 34.19 -5.80 -31.57
CA MET A 1 33.52 -4.51 -31.22
C MET A 1 32.03 -4.79 -31.18
N ASP A 2 31.54 -5.22 -30.02
CA ASP A 2 30.12 -5.55 -29.82
C ASP A 2 29.47 -4.51 -28.92
N LYS A 3 28.47 -3.81 -29.47
CA LYS A 3 27.61 -2.90 -28.72
C LYS A 3 26.50 -3.72 -28.10
N GLY A 4 26.70 -4.15 -26.85
CA GLY A 4 25.68 -4.81 -26.03
C GLY A 4 24.57 -3.84 -25.66
N ALA A 5 23.39 -4.04 -26.25
CA ALA A 5 22.16 -3.37 -25.85
C ALA A 5 21.69 -3.92 -24.49
N ILE A 6 21.84 -3.14 -23.42
CA ILE A 6 21.14 -3.39 -22.15
C ILE A 6 19.80 -2.66 -22.23
N LEU A 7 18.80 -3.37 -22.76
CA LEU A 7 17.39 -3.08 -22.55
C LEU A 7 16.96 -3.85 -21.30
N ALA A 8 17.07 -3.22 -20.13
CA ALA A 8 16.59 -3.79 -18.87
C ALA A 8 15.71 -2.79 -18.11
N GLU A 9 14.40 -3.02 -18.23
CA GLU A 9 13.50 -3.04 -17.07
C GLU A 9 13.12 -1.72 -16.37
N VAL A 10 12.55 -0.76 -17.10
CA VAL A 10 11.99 0.49 -16.53
C VAL A 10 10.47 0.40 -16.24
N ARG A 11 9.83 -0.77 -16.40
CA ARG A 11 8.35 -0.85 -16.51
C ARG A 11 7.55 -1.42 -15.33
N SER A 12 8.14 -1.64 -14.16
CA SER A 12 7.40 -2.09 -12.95
C SER A 12 7.40 -1.09 -11.79
N VAL A 13 8.48 -0.33 -11.60
CA VAL A 13 8.68 0.59 -10.46
C VAL A 13 7.64 1.72 -10.44
N VAL A 14 7.23 2.19 -11.61
CA VAL A 14 6.30 3.32 -11.76
C VAL A 14 4.92 2.98 -11.17
N ASN A 15 4.38 1.80 -11.42
CA ASN A 15 3.05 1.42 -10.92
C ASN A 15 2.97 1.27 -9.39
N ASP A 16 4.08 0.92 -8.73
CA ASP A 16 4.11 0.80 -7.28
C ASP A 16 4.15 2.17 -6.57
N LEU A 17 4.79 3.18 -7.19
CA LEU A 17 4.72 4.58 -6.73
C LEU A 17 3.29 5.14 -6.79
N PHE A 18 2.49 4.72 -7.78
CA PHE A 18 1.10 5.16 -7.92
C PHE A 18 0.10 4.43 -7.02
N ARG A 19 0.49 3.38 -6.27
CA ARG A 19 -0.41 2.74 -5.30
C ARG A 19 -0.84 3.71 -4.18
N GLY A 20 0.01 4.69 -3.85
CA GLY A 20 -0.27 5.76 -2.88
C GLY A 20 -1.09 6.93 -3.43
N LEU A 21 -1.20 7.07 -4.75
CA LEU A 21 -1.99 8.11 -5.45
C LEU A 21 -3.43 7.65 -5.76
N THR A 22 -3.79 6.49 -5.22
CA THR A 22 -5.09 5.84 -5.09
C THR A 22 -6.25 6.45 -5.91
N LEU A 23 -6.53 5.86 -7.09
CA LEU A 23 -7.92 5.51 -7.37
C LEU A 23 -8.36 4.64 -6.20
N PRO A 24 -9.34 5.05 -5.36
CA PRO A 24 -9.79 4.22 -4.26
C PRO A 24 -10.34 2.91 -4.82
N ARG A 25 -9.49 1.87 -4.86
CA ARG A 25 -9.94 0.49 -5.01
C ARG A 25 -10.75 0.22 -3.76
N ASN A 26 -12.07 0.38 -3.85
CA ASN A 26 -12.99 0.05 -2.78
C ASN A 26 -13.19 -1.48 -2.83
N PRO A 27 -12.54 -2.26 -1.95
CA PRO A 27 -12.67 -3.70 -1.97
C PRO A 27 -13.95 -4.20 -1.27
N GLN A 28 -14.73 -3.29 -0.68
CA GLN A 28 -16.08 -3.59 -0.24
C GLN A 28 -17.03 -3.67 -1.44
N LEU A 29 -16.62 -3.13 -2.60
CA LEU A 29 -17.28 -3.42 -3.86
C LEU A 29 -16.80 -4.77 -4.38
N TRP A 30 -17.75 -5.58 -4.80
CA TRP A 30 -17.45 -6.89 -5.37
C TRP A 30 -16.69 -6.71 -6.68
N GLN A 31 -15.52 -7.35 -6.80
CA GLN A 31 -14.65 -7.28 -7.98
C GLN A 31 -15.00 -8.33 -9.04
N SER A 32 -15.89 -9.24 -8.68
CA SER A 32 -16.50 -10.25 -9.54
C SER A 32 -17.98 -10.32 -9.22
N LEU A 33 -18.79 -10.81 -10.17
CA LEU A 33 -20.19 -11.09 -9.90
C LEU A 33 -20.30 -12.29 -8.93
N PRO A 34 -21.34 -12.33 -8.08
CA PRO A 34 -21.72 -13.57 -7.40
C PRO A 34 -21.96 -14.69 -8.40
N THR A 35 -21.69 -15.95 -8.01
CA THR A 35 -21.83 -17.13 -8.89
C THR A 35 -23.18 -17.18 -9.61
N GLU A 36 -24.28 -16.97 -8.88
CA GLU A 36 -25.63 -16.95 -9.47
C GLU A 36 -25.80 -15.87 -10.56
N LYS A 37 -25.26 -14.67 -10.31
CA LYS A 37 -25.31 -13.55 -11.28
C LYS A 37 -24.36 -13.77 -12.44
N GLN A 38 -23.23 -14.44 -12.19
CA GLN A 38 -22.29 -14.83 -13.22
C GLN A 38 -22.92 -15.86 -14.16
N GLU A 39 -23.67 -16.83 -13.65
CA GLU A 39 -24.41 -17.82 -14.46
C GLU A 39 -25.53 -17.15 -15.27
N GLN A 40 -26.28 -16.22 -14.68
CA GLN A 40 -27.27 -15.41 -15.40
C GLN A 40 -26.63 -14.59 -16.52
N PHE A 41 -25.49 -13.95 -16.24
CA PHE A 41 -24.74 -13.18 -17.24
C PHE A 41 -24.15 -14.06 -18.35
N GLN A 42 -23.59 -15.22 -18.01
CA GLN A 42 -23.06 -16.18 -18.98
C GLN A 42 -24.16 -16.78 -19.87
N SER A 43 -25.39 -16.82 -19.38
CA SER A 43 -26.59 -17.23 -20.12
C SER A 43 -27.18 -16.10 -20.99
N SER A 44 -26.65 -14.89 -20.91
CA SER A 44 -27.08 -13.75 -21.73
C SER A 44 -26.82 -14.01 -23.22
N PRO A 45 -27.75 -13.66 -24.14
CA PRO A 45 -27.61 -13.91 -25.57
C PRO A 45 -26.34 -13.29 -26.16
N GLU A 46 -25.96 -12.08 -25.73
CA GLU A 46 -24.75 -11.39 -26.20
C GLU A 46 -23.46 -12.13 -25.79
N PHE A 47 -23.44 -12.70 -24.59
CA PHE A 47 -22.26 -13.43 -24.09
C PHE A 47 -22.14 -14.79 -24.78
N VAL A 48 -23.27 -15.49 -24.95
CA VAL A 48 -23.35 -16.76 -25.66
C VAL A 48 -22.95 -16.61 -27.14
N GLU A 49 -23.35 -15.53 -27.80
CA GLU A 49 -22.97 -15.24 -29.18
C GLU A 49 -21.45 -15.06 -29.31
N ILE A 50 -20.83 -14.28 -28.42
CA ILE A 50 -19.37 -14.08 -28.42
C ILE A 50 -18.62 -15.40 -28.17
N GLU A 51 -19.10 -16.24 -27.24
CA GLU A 51 -18.48 -17.55 -26.99
C GLU A 51 -18.67 -18.52 -28.17
N LYS A 52 -19.82 -18.48 -28.85
CA LYS A 52 -20.05 -19.24 -30.10
C LYS A 52 -19.12 -18.76 -31.22
N GLU A 53 -18.93 -17.46 -31.39
CA GLU A 53 -18.00 -16.90 -32.38
C GLU A 53 -16.55 -17.27 -32.06
N LEU A 54 -16.15 -17.21 -30.79
CA LEU A 54 -14.82 -17.66 -30.35
C LEU A 54 -14.62 -19.16 -30.60
N ALA A 55 -15.64 -19.99 -30.38
CA ALA A 55 -15.59 -21.43 -30.67
C ALA A 55 -15.50 -21.69 -32.19
N ALA A 56 -16.28 -20.99 -33.01
CA ALA A 56 -16.24 -21.09 -34.47
C ALA A 56 -14.88 -20.67 -35.02
N LEU A 57 -14.28 -19.60 -34.48
CA LEU A 57 -12.94 -19.15 -34.87
C LEU A 57 -11.84 -20.14 -34.47
N ARG A 58 -11.99 -20.86 -33.35
CA ARG A 58 -11.07 -21.94 -32.96
C ARG A 58 -11.18 -23.14 -33.91
N GLY A 59 -12.38 -23.43 -34.41
CA GLY A 59 -12.65 -24.53 -35.34
C GLY A 59 -12.19 -24.29 -36.78
N ARG A 60 -12.12 -23.02 -37.22
CA ARG A 60 -11.64 -22.67 -38.58
C ARG A 60 -10.12 -22.80 -38.69
N ARG A 61 -9.66 -23.81 -39.44
CA ARG A 61 -8.25 -24.03 -39.81
C ARG A 61 -7.87 -23.34 -41.13
N ASP A 62 -8.85 -22.97 -41.95
CA ASP A 62 -8.61 -22.52 -43.33
C ASP A 62 -8.49 -20.99 -43.47
N ALA A 63 -8.62 -20.23 -42.38
CA ALA A 63 -8.53 -18.78 -42.38
C ALA A 63 -7.09 -18.28 -42.18
N ASP A 64 -6.75 -17.15 -42.80
CA ASP A 64 -5.46 -16.48 -42.61
C ASP A 64 -5.16 -16.28 -41.10
N PRO A 65 -3.99 -16.76 -40.60
CA PRO A 65 -3.65 -16.68 -39.19
C PRO A 65 -3.68 -15.27 -38.58
N SER A 66 -3.39 -14.24 -39.38
CA SER A 66 -3.32 -12.85 -38.91
C SER A 66 -4.72 -12.25 -38.71
N SER A 67 -5.61 -12.46 -39.67
CA SER A 67 -7.02 -12.07 -39.58
C SER A 67 -7.73 -12.76 -38.41
N ARG A 68 -7.48 -14.05 -38.20
CA ARG A 68 -8.03 -14.83 -37.08
C ARG A 68 -7.56 -14.31 -35.71
N ARG A 69 -6.28 -13.92 -35.59
CA ARG A 69 -5.75 -13.32 -34.35
C ARG A 69 -6.38 -11.95 -34.07
N ARG A 70 -6.58 -11.12 -35.09
CA ARG A 70 -7.23 -9.81 -34.95
C ARG A 70 -8.67 -9.97 -34.47
N CYS A 71 -9.46 -10.78 -35.17
CA CYS A 71 -10.86 -11.04 -34.83
C CYS A 71 -11.00 -11.65 -33.42
N SER A 72 -10.12 -12.60 -33.05
CA SER A 72 -10.10 -13.15 -31.70
C SER A 72 -9.79 -12.10 -30.62
N ARG A 73 -8.86 -11.16 -30.88
CA ARG A 73 -8.57 -10.06 -29.94
C ARG A 73 -9.78 -9.13 -29.77
N GLU A 74 -10.48 -8.81 -30.84
CA GLU A 74 -11.69 -7.97 -30.81
C GLU A 74 -12.79 -8.64 -29.98
N LEU A 75 -13.02 -9.94 -30.17
CA LEU A 75 -14.00 -10.70 -29.39
C LEU A 75 -13.63 -10.81 -27.92
N TYR A 76 -12.36 -11.05 -27.58
CA TYR A 76 -11.92 -11.02 -26.19
C TYR A 76 -12.04 -9.63 -25.55
N ALA A 77 -11.81 -8.56 -26.32
CA ALA A 77 -12.01 -7.19 -25.87
C ALA A 77 -13.49 -6.91 -25.58
N LYS A 78 -14.39 -7.30 -26.51
CA LYS A 78 -15.84 -7.17 -26.35
C LYS A 78 -16.36 -7.97 -25.14
N ARG A 79 -15.88 -9.21 -24.98
CA ARG A 79 -16.19 -10.05 -23.80
C ARG A 79 -15.78 -9.34 -22.50
N ARG A 80 -14.55 -8.82 -22.45
CA ARG A 80 -14.04 -8.10 -21.28
C ARG A 80 -14.84 -6.84 -20.98
N GLU A 81 -15.24 -6.10 -22.01
CA GLU A 81 -16.04 -4.89 -21.87
C GLU A 81 -17.42 -5.20 -21.29
N LEU A 82 -18.11 -6.23 -21.78
CA LEU A 82 -19.40 -6.67 -21.25
C LEU A 82 -19.29 -7.11 -19.79
N THR A 83 -18.29 -7.92 -19.45
CA THR A 83 -18.05 -8.32 -18.06
C THR A 83 -17.79 -7.10 -17.17
N HIS A 84 -16.98 -6.14 -17.64
CA HIS A 84 -16.71 -4.92 -16.88
C HIS A 84 -17.98 -4.06 -16.70
N LYS A 85 -18.82 -3.93 -17.74
CA LYS A 85 -20.10 -3.21 -17.66
C LYS A 85 -21.04 -3.84 -16.63
N GLU A 86 -21.17 -5.17 -16.62
CA GLU A 86 -22.07 -5.85 -15.69
C GLU A 86 -21.56 -5.77 -14.24
N VAL A 87 -20.25 -5.95 -14.01
CA VAL A 87 -19.63 -5.72 -12.71
C VAL A 87 -19.86 -4.28 -12.24
N ARG A 88 -19.69 -3.29 -13.13
CA ARG A 88 -19.93 -1.87 -12.77
C ARG A 88 -21.39 -1.59 -12.44
N LYS A 89 -22.33 -2.17 -13.17
CA LYS A 89 -23.77 -2.06 -12.90
C LYS A 89 -24.10 -2.66 -11.53
N TRP A 90 -23.55 -3.85 -11.24
CA TRP A 90 -23.68 -4.50 -9.94
C TRP A 90 -23.12 -3.62 -8.82
N GLN A 91 -21.90 -3.12 -8.97
CA GLN A 91 -21.26 -2.23 -8.00
C GLN A 91 -22.07 -0.96 -7.72
N LYS A 92 -22.69 -0.36 -8.74
CA LYS A 92 -23.58 0.81 -8.58
C LYS A 92 -24.86 0.47 -7.81
N ALA A 93 -25.36 -0.76 -7.92
CA ALA A 93 -26.55 -1.22 -7.21
C ALA A 93 -26.28 -1.61 -5.75
N GLN A 94 -25.01 -1.74 -5.34
CA GLN A 94 -24.65 -2.01 -3.96
C GLN A 94 -24.92 -0.75 -3.12
N SER A 95 -25.90 -0.84 -2.21
CA SER A 95 -26.17 0.19 -1.19
C SER A 95 -25.08 0.14 -0.11
N HIS A 96 -23.88 0.59 -0.46
CA HIS A 96 -22.81 0.81 0.49
C HIS A 96 -22.46 2.29 0.51
N GLN A 97 -23.26 3.06 1.25
CA GLN A 97 -22.68 4.17 1.99
C GLN A 97 -21.65 3.57 2.95
N PRO A 98 -20.43 4.12 3.04
CA PRO A 98 -19.46 3.71 4.04
C PRO A 98 -20.05 4.03 5.41
N SER A 99 -20.73 3.05 6.00
CA SER A 99 -21.17 3.10 7.39
C SER A 99 -19.92 3.02 8.25
N GLY A 100 -19.51 4.17 8.77
CA GLY A 100 -18.47 4.27 9.80
C GLY A 100 -17.16 4.87 9.29
N LYS A 101 -16.52 5.64 10.17
CA LYS A 101 -15.25 6.36 9.98
C LYS A 101 -14.04 5.48 9.56
N ASP A 102 -14.20 4.16 9.48
CA ASP A 102 -13.11 3.18 9.29
C ASP A 102 -13.31 2.26 8.08
N SER A 103 -13.53 2.81 6.88
CA SER A 103 -13.60 2.02 5.64
C SER A 103 -12.21 1.64 5.10
N SER A 104 -11.47 0.82 5.85
CA SER A 104 -10.15 0.32 5.43
C SER A 104 -10.25 -0.96 4.60
N SER A 105 -9.73 -0.90 3.37
CA SER A 105 -9.67 -2.00 2.39
C SER A 105 -8.95 -3.28 2.92
N PRO A 106 -9.35 -4.54 2.63
CA PRO A 106 -8.59 -5.73 3.06
C PRO A 106 -7.17 -5.79 2.49
N CYS A 107 -6.93 -5.28 1.27
CA CYS A 107 -5.57 -5.10 0.75
C CYS A 107 -4.82 -4.01 1.52
N TYR A 108 -5.55 -2.97 1.96
CA TYR A 108 -5.02 -1.95 2.86
C TYR A 108 -4.68 -2.53 4.23
N ARG A 109 -5.42 -3.52 4.77
CA ARG A 109 -5.08 -4.17 6.06
C ARG A 109 -3.74 -4.90 6.03
N ARG A 110 -3.42 -5.65 4.97
CA ARG A 110 -2.10 -6.32 4.83
C ARG A 110 -0.97 -5.30 4.62
N SER A 111 -1.20 -4.21 3.88
CA SER A 111 -0.21 -3.14 3.70
C SER A 111 -0.02 -2.28 4.94
N ILE A 112 -1.10 -1.97 5.67
CA ILE A 112 -1.06 -1.25 6.95
C ILE A 112 -0.24 -2.06 7.94
N PHE A 113 -0.54 -3.36 8.12
CA PHE A 113 0.16 -4.18 9.11
C PHE A 113 1.68 -4.09 8.93
N ASN A 114 2.17 -4.23 7.70
CA ASN A 114 3.60 -4.11 7.42
C ASN A 114 4.16 -2.71 7.72
N ARG A 115 3.37 -1.65 7.53
CA ARG A 115 3.74 -0.27 7.89
C ARG A 115 3.73 -0.01 9.39
N VAL A 116 2.83 -0.63 10.14
CA VAL A 116 2.63 -0.35 11.57
C VAL A 116 3.34 -1.33 12.49
N ARG A 117 3.75 -2.52 11.99
CA ARG A 117 4.25 -3.61 12.85
C ARG A 117 5.44 -3.21 13.71
N PHE A 118 6.29 -2.29 13.26
CA PHE A 118 7.43 -1.84 14.07
C PHE A 118 7.01 -1.14 15.39
N MET A 119 5.79 -0.61 15.46
CA MET A 119 5.22 -0.03 16.68
C MET A 119 4.54 -1.08 17.59
N MET A 120 4.39 -2.32 17.11
CA MET A 120 3.72 -3.41 17.82
C MET A 120 4.71 -4.56 18.01
N PRO A 121 5.70 -4.44 18.91
CA PRO A 121 6.83 -5.36 19.00
C PRO A 121 6.40 -6.82 19.14
N GLU A 122 5.40 -7.09 19.97
CA GLU A 122 4.85 -8.45 20.15
C GLU A 122 4.21 -9.00 18.86
N ARG A 123 3.35 -8.22 18.18
CA ARG A 123 2.76 -8.64 16.90
C ARG A 123 3.81 -8.78 15.80
N ASN A 124 4.83 -7.92 15.78
CA ASN A 124 5.93 -8.02 14.82
C ASN A 124 6.73 -9.32 15.02
N ARG A 125 7.04 -9.66 16.27
CA ARG A 125 7.71 -10.91 16.63
C ARG A 125 6.88 -12.10 16.20
N LEU A 126 5.60 -12.12 16.54
CA LEU A 126 4.66 -13.20 16.17
C LEU A 126 4.53 -13.35 14.65
N ALA A 127 4.47 -12.26 13.90
CA ALA A 127 4.41 -12.33 12.44
C ALA A 127 5.61 -13.08 11.84
N SER A 128 6.77 -13.05 12.50
CA SER A 128 7.96 -13.78 12.09
C SER A 128 8.10 -15.17 12.71
N SER A 129 7.53 -15.43 13.90
CA SER A 129 7.75 -16.67 14.64
C SER A 129 6.58 -17.66 14.60
N LEU A 130 5.33 -17.19 14.54
CA LEU A 130 4.14 -18.01 14.78
C LEU A 130 3.93 -19.12 13.74
N PHE A 131 4.33 -18.88 12.50
CA PHE A 131 4.16 -19.83 11.39
C PHE A 131 5.42 -20.65 11.09
N LYS A 132 6.46 -20.56 11.92
CA LYS A 132 7.66 -21.37 11.76
C LYS A 132 7.38 -22.78 12.32
N PRO A 133 7.59 -23.86 11.54
CA PRO A 133 7.45 -25.21 12.06
C PRO A 133 8.55 -25.45 13.10
N ASP A 134 8.16 -25.69 14.34
CA ASP A 134 9.06 -25.95 15.46
C ASP A 134 8.36 -26.79 16.53
N THR A 135 9.11 -27.35 17.46
CA THR A 135 8.56 -28.10 18.60
C THR A 135 7.88 -27.15 19.58
N LEU A 136 6.82 -27.60 20.25
CA LEU A 136 6.06 -26.76 21.21
C LEU A 136 6.90 -26.21 22.37
N ARG A 137 7.96 -26.92 22.75
CA ARG A 137 8.87 -26.55 23.85
C ARG A 137 10.11 -25.81 23.38
N SER A 138 10.24 -25.51 22.10
CA SER A 138 11.36 -24.70 21.62
C SER A 138 11.28 -23.29 22.19
N THR A 139 12.44 -22.62 22.21
CA THR A 139 12.52 -21.21 22.61
C THR A 139 11.63 -20.32 21.73
N THR A 140 11.54 -20.61 20.43
CA THR A 140 10.68 -19.92 19.47
C THR A 140 9.21 -20.07 19.82
N SER A 141 8.74 -21.29 20.03
CA SER A 141 7.34 -21.60 20.34
C SER A 141 6.92 -21.03 21.69
N LEU A 142 7.78 -21.16 22.71
CA LEU A 142 7.53 -20.57 24.03
C LEU A 142 7.48 -19.03 23.97
N SER A 143 8.36 -18.40 23.20
CA SER A 143 8.34 -16.94 22.98
C SER A 143 7.09 -16.47 22.23
N ALA A 144 6.59 -17.28 21.29
CA ALA A 144 5.33 -17.02 20.60
C ALA A 144 4.13 -17.15 21.54
N LEU A 145 4.06 -18.22 22.35
CA LEU A 145 3.00 -18.40 23.35
C LEU A 145 2.97 -17.24 24.34
N ARG A 146 4.12 -16.85 24.90
CA ARG A 146 4.24 -15.68 25.79
C ARG A 146 3.77 -14.40 25.10
N GLY A 147 4.17 -14.18 23.85
CA GLY A 147 3.73 -13.01 23.08
C GLY A 147 2.22 -12.97 22.86
N MET A 148 1.57 -14.13 22.65
CA MET A 148 0.11 -14.21 22.55
C MET A 148 -0.57 -13.88 23.89
N VAL A 149 -0.05 -14.39 25.02
CA VAL A 149 -0.55 -14.03 26.36
C VAL A 149 -0.41 -12.53 26.61
N THR A 150 0.77 -11.96 26.36
CA THR A 150 1.01 -10.52 26.50
C THR A 150 0.05 -9.69 25.64
N LEU A 151 -0.30 -10.15 24.43
CA LEU A 151 -1.29 -9.45 23.61
C LEU A 151 -2.71 -9.49 24.18
N CYS A 152 -3.08 -10.55 24.89
CA CYS A 152 -4.37 -10.64 25.57
C CYS A 152 -4.43 -9.74 26.82
N GLU A 153 -3.30 -9.49 27.46
CA GLU A 153 -3.20 -8.66 28.67
C GLU A 153 -3.08 -7.16 28.35
N LYS A 154 -2.60 -6.79 27.16
CA LYS A 154 -2.42 -5.39 26.77
C LYS A 154 -3.77 -4.68 26.52
N GLU A 155 -3.92 -3.50 27.12
CA GLU A 155 -5.10 -2.63 26.92
C GLU A 155 -5.08 -1.89 25.58
N ALA A 156 -3.90 -1.68 25.00
CA ALA A 156 -3.72 -0.93 23.75
C ALA A 156 -2.80 -1.68 22.78
N GLU A 157 -3.12 -1.62 21.49
CA GLU A 157 -2.30 -2.24 20.45
C GLU A 157 -0.96 -1.51 20.24
N VAL A 158 -0.96 -0.19 20.43
CA VAL A 158 0.21 0.68 20.36
C VAL A 158 0.28 1.46 21.66
N GLU A 159 1.37 1.27 22.40
CA GLU A 159 1.61 1.96 23.68
C GLU A 159 2.27 3.32 23.45
N PHE A 160 3.30 3.35 22.60
CA PHE A 160 4.06 4.55 22.28
C PHE A 160 4.57 4.53 20.83
N ARG A 161 4.93 5.72 20.34
CA ARG A 161 5.64 5.87 19.06
C ARG A 161 7.15 5.86 19.35
N PRO A 162 7.95 5.01 18.68
CA PRO A 162 9.40 5.05 18.85
C PRO A 162 10.00 6.43 18.58
N GLY A 163 10.88 6.90 19.47
CA GLY A 163 11.46 8.25 19.46
C GLY A 163 10.60 9.32 20.13
N LEU A 164 9.40 8.98 20.61
CA LEU A 164 8.45 9.85 21.31
C LEU A 164 7.89 9.16 22.57
N GLU A 165 8.67 8.28 23.18
CA GLU A 165 8.35 7.63 24.45
C GLU A 165 8.35 8.64 25.63
N PRO A 166 7.62 8.36 26.72
CA PRO A 166 6.73 7.21 26.97
C PRO A 166 5.24 7.49 26.74
N GLU A 167 4.84 8.70 26.36
CA GLU A 167 3.42 9.09 26.35
C GLU A 167 2.70 8.69 25.06
N LYS A 168 1.41 8.32 25.20
CA LYS A 168 0.52 8.01 24.07
C LYS A 168 0.28 9.21 23.15
N TYR A 169 0.36 10.44 23.69
CA TYR A 169 0.10 11.68 22.97
C TYR A 169 1.35 12.16 22.23
N TRP A 170 1.75 11.42 21.19
CA TRP A 170 2.95 11.70 20.38
C TRP A 170 3.07 13.17 19.95
N ARG A 171 1.95 13.84 19.63
CA ARG A 171 1.93 15.24 19.19
C ARG A 171 2.41 16.16 20.31
N HIS A 172 1.96 15.93 21.55
CA HIS A 172 2.42 16.72 22.69
C HIS A 172 3.91 16.52 22.93
N VAL A 173 4.38 15.27 23.00
CA VAL A 173 5.80 14.95 23.20
C VAL A 173 6.66 15.61 22.12
N TYR A 174 6.28 15.44 20.85
CA TYR A 174 6.98 16.04 19.71
C TYR A 174 7.04 17.57 19.82
N SER A 175 5.91 18.24 20.04
CA SER A 175 5.87 19.71 20.16
C SER A 175 6.52 20.24 21.43
N CYS A 176 6.48 19.50 22.54
CA CYS A 176 7.15 19.86 23.78
C CYS A 176 8.67 19.77 23.61
N TYR A 177 9.15 18.67 23.05
CA TYR A 177 10.57 18.44 22.78
C TYR A 177 11.13 19.49 21.81
N LYS A 178 10.42 19.82 20.73
CA LYS A 178 10.87 20.91 19.82
C LYS A 178 10.91 22.28 20.49
N ARG A 179 10.05 22.55 21.48
CA ARG A 179 10.03 23.83 22.22
C ARG A 179 11.07 23.90 23.32
N SER A 180 11.56 22.77 23.83
CA SER A 180 12.55 22.72 24.90
C SER A 180 13.98 22.86 24.40
N HIS A 181 14.19 22.98 23.09
CA HIS A 181 15.50 23.15 22.47
C HIS A 181 15.54 24.50 21.76
N ASP A 182 16.56 25.29 22.06
CA ASP A 182 16.77 26.60 21.44
C ASP A 182 17.30 26.47 20.00
N ASP A 183 18.04 25.40 19.71
CA ASP A 183 18.57 25.07 18.39
C ASP A 183 17.62 24.21 17.56
N PHE A 184 17.82 24.18 16.24
CA PHE A 184 17.05 23.33 15.34
C PHE A 184 17.09 21.87 15.78
N VAL A 185 15.91 21.27 15.93
CA VAL A 185 15.76 19.85 16.22
C VAL A 185 14.56 19.28 15.48
N GLU A 186 14.72 18.11 14.86
CA GLU A 186 13.66 17.46 14.11
C GLU A 186 13.69 15.93 14.29
N LEU A 187 12.53 15.30 14.37
CA LEU A 187 12.40 13.85 14.40
C LEU A 187 12.31 13.33 12.98
N CYS A 188 13.23 12.44 12.59
CA CYS A 188 13.06 11.65 11.38
C CYS A 188 12.04 10.53 11.63
N PHE A 189 10.84 10.62 11.04
CA PHE A 189 9.80 9.60 11.18
C PHE A 189 10.15 8.29 10.45
N LEU A 190 11.07 8.31 9.47
CA LEU A 190 11.60 7.09 8.84
C LEU A 190 12.53 6.32 9.79
N CYS A 191 13.42 7.03 10.49
CA CYS A 191 14.39 6.42 11.41
C CYS A 191 13.90 6.28 12.85
N SER A 192 12.87 7.03 13.24
CA SER A 192 12.47 7.21 14.64
C SER A 192 13.59 7.80 15.50
N LYS A 193 14.32 8.80 14.99
CA LYS A 193 15.48 9.42 15.65
C LYS A 193 15.44 10.94 15.56
N TRP A 194 15.77 11.60 16.66
CA TRP A 194 15.95 13.05 16.71
C TRP A 194 17.29 13.44 16.10
N ILE A 195 17.27 14.45 15.24
CA ILE A 195 18.42 15.01 14.55
C ILE A 195 18.54 16.48 14.99
N PHE A 196 19.75 16.88 15.36
CA PHE A 196 20.05 18.19 15.92
C PHE A 196 20.89 18.99 14.93
N GLY A 197 20.45 20.21 14.62
CA GLY A 197 21.06 21.12 13.67
C GLY A 197 20.56 20.96 12.23
N GLU A 198 20.41 22.09 11.53
CA GLU A 198 19.87 22.15 10.17
C GLU A 198 20.76 21.40 9.17
N THR A 199 22.08 21.58 9.27
CA THR A 199 23.05 20.91 8.39
C THR A 199 23.01 19.40 8.59
N GLN A 200 22.92 18.93 9.84
CA GLN A 200 22.81 17.51 10.17
C GLN A 200 21.50 16.93 9.65
N TRP A 201 20.40 17.69 9.73
CA TRP A 201 19.12 17.29 9.16
C TRP A 201 19.17 17.18 7.63
N SER A 202 19.72 18.17 6.95
CA SER A 202 19.87 18.16 5.48
C SER A 202 20.76 16.98 5.03
N ASN A 203 21.88 16.75 5.71
CA ASN A 203 22.74 15.59 5.45
C ASN A 203 22.01 14.27 5.71
N HIS A 204 21.25 14.18 6.81
CA HIS A 204 20.44 13.00 7.13
C HIS A 204 19.39 12.72 6.05
N CYS A 205 18.65 13.73 5.59
CA CYS A 205 17.73 13.61 4.46
C CYS A 205 18.43 13.11 3.19
N GLN A 206 19.63 13.61 2.90
CA GLN A 206 20.40 13.15 1.75
C GLN A 206 20.75 11.66 1.83
N THR A 207 21.04 11.13 3.02
CA THR A 207 21.31 9.68 3.18
C THR A 207 20.11 8.82 2.78
N HIS A 208 18.88 9.25 3.09
CA HIS A 208 17.66 8.57 2.64
C HIS A 208 17.47 8.65 1.13
N LEU A 209 17.71 9.83 0.53
CA LEU A 209 17.60 10.02 -0.92
C LEU A 209 18.62 9.19 -1.70
N ASN A 210 19.79 8.93 -1.12
CA ASN A 210 20.83 8.07 -1.70
C ASN A 210 20.48 6.57 -1.62
N CYS A 211 19.52 6.19 -0.79
CA CYS A 211 19.05 4.82 -0.60
C CYS A 211 17.53 4.73 -0.84
N PRO A 212 17.02 4.95 -2.07
CA PRO A 212 15.59 5.01 -2.36
C PRO A 212 14.81 3.75 -1.96
N GLU A 213 15.48 2.60 -1.89
CA GLU A 213 14.93 1.32 -1.43
C GLU A 213 14.51 1.33 0.04
N THR A 214 15.03 2.28 0.83
CA THR A 214 14.66 2.48 2.23
C THR A 214 13.43 3.36 2.39
N LEU A 215 13.01 4.06 1.33
CA LEU A 215 11.86 4.96 1.35
C LEU A 215 10.54 4.15 1.33
N PRO A 216 9.49 4.66 2.00
CA PRO A 216 8.21 3.97 2.05
C PRO A 216 7.53 4.00 0.69
N VAL A 217 7.06 2.84 0.23
CA VAL A 217 6.25 2.71 -0.99
C VAL A 217 4.93 3.51 -0.88
N GLN A 218 4.38 3.62 0.34
CA GLN A 218 3.19 4.40 0.63
C GLN A 218 3.58 5.70 1.32
N CYS A 219 3.46 6.81 0.59
CA CYS A 219 3.90 8.13 1.02
C CYS A 219 2.81 8.94 1.73
N ASP A 220 1.64 8.37 2.04
CA ASP A 220 0.58 9.07 2.76
C ASP A 220 0.82 9.05 4.28
N PRO A 221 0.47 10.11 5.04
CA PRO A 221 0.54 10.07 6.50
C PRO A 221 -0.38 8.99 7.07
N LEU A 222 0.13 8.17 8.00
CA LEU A 222 -0.65 7.10 8.65
C LEU A 222 -0.68 7.31 10.16
N VAL A 223 -1.87 7.40 10.72
CA VAL A 223 -2.11 7.37 12.17
C VAL A 223 -2.71 6.02 12.53
N TYR A 224 -2.20 5.38 13.58
CA TYR A 224 -2.68 4.10 14.08
C TYR A 224 -2.57 4.06 15.60
N GLY A 225 -3.63 3.60 16.29
CA GLY A 225 -3.64 3.57 17.75
C GLY A 225 -3.51 4.94 18.43
N GLY A 226 -3.82 6.03 17.71
CA GLY A 226 -3.61 7.40 18.18
C GLY A 226 -2.21 7.97 17.95
N ALA A 227 -1.27 7.15 17.46
CA ALA A 227 0.12 7.54 17.16
C ALA A 227 0.34 7.79 15.66
N LEU A 228 1.14 8.81 15.31
CA LEU A 228 1.61 9.00 13.93
C LEU A 228 2.68 7.98 13.60
N VAL A 229 2.35 7.02 12.75
CA VAL A 229 3.22 5.91 12.36
C VAL A 229 4.27 6.37 11.37
N THR A 230 3.79 6.93 10.25
CA THR A 230 4.63 7.51 9.21
C THR A 230 4.09 8.88 8.88
N ALA A 231 5.01 9.83 8.73
CA ALA A 231 4.72 11.09 8.06
C ALA A 231 4.39 10.82 6.58
N GLY A 232 3.69 11.77 5.97
CA GLY A 232 3.52 11.82 4.53
C GLY A 232 4.70 12.46 3.84
N TYR A 233 4.95 12.04 2.61
CA TYR A 233 6.00 12.54 1.74
C TYR A 233 5.40 12.81 0.36
N CYS A 234 5.91 13.83 -0.33
CA CYS A 234 5.49 14.15 -1.68
C CYS A 234 6.42 13.46 -2.67
N VAL A 235 5.88 12.58 -3.52
CA VAL A 235 6.66 11.87 -4.53
C VAL A 235 7.24 12.83 -5.57
N PHE A 236 6.55 13.93 -5.86
CA PHE A 236 7.03 14.95 -6.80
C PHE A 236 8.21 15.72 -6.22
N CYS A 237 8.13 16.19 -4.97
CA CYS A 237 9.25 16.83 -4.30
C CYS A 237 10.42 15.87 -4.13
N MET A 238 10.18 14.60 -3.76
CA MET A 238 11.25 13.61 -3.67
C MET A 238 11.97 13.41 -5.00
N ALA A 239 11.26 13.49 -6.13
CA ALA A 239 11.84 13.31 -7.45
C ALA A 239 12.53 14.56 -8.02
N ASP A 240 12.28 15.75 -7.47
CA ASP A 240 12.80 17.02 -7.98
C ASP A 240 14.24 17.27 -7.49
N PRO A 241 15.27 17.21 -8.37
CA PRO A 241 16.66 17.43 -7.98
C PRO A 241 16.99 18.91 -7.74
N SER A 242 16.12 19.85 -8.12
CA SER A 242 16.34 21.28 -7.90
C SER A 242 16.10 21.70 -6.45
N LEU A 243 15.38 20.88 -5.69
CA LEU A 243 15.09 21.13 -4.28
C LEU A 243 16.20 20.57 -3.38
N PRO A 244 16.51 21.24 -2.26
CA PRO A 244 17.42 20.70 -1.26
C PRO A 244 16.79 19.49 -0.55
N SER A 245 17.63 18.64 0.04
CA SER A 245 17.23 17.31 0.56
C SER A 245 16.12 17.39 1.61
N GLU A 246 16.14 18.40 2.49
CA GLU A 246 15.13 18.61 3.53
C GLU A 246 13.78 19.08 2.98
N LYS A 247 13.76 19.70 1.79
CA LYS A 247 12.51 20.05 1.10
C LYS A 247 11.97 18.86 0.31
N ARG A 248 12.86 18.08 -0.30
CA ARG A 248 12.51 16.82 -0.99
C ARG A 248 11.88 15.81 -0.04
N LEU A 249 12.38 15.73 1.20
CA LEU A 249 11.85 14.86 2.26
C LEU A 249 11.04 15.61 3.33
N HIS A 250 10.26 16.63 2.91
CA HIS A 250 9.36 17.30 3.83
C HIS A 250 8.35 16.32 4.46
N GLN A 251 8.27 16.34 5.79
CA GLN A 251 7.46 15.41 6.58
C GLN A 251 6.09 16.02 6.90
N TYR A 252 5.04 15.57 6.20
CA TYR A 252 3.69 15.99 6.50
C TYR A 252 3.11 15.16 7.65
N LEU A 253 2.88 15.80 8.79
CA LEU A 253 2.35 15.12 9.98
C LEU A 253 0.84 14.88 9.91
N GLU A 254 0.15 15.63 9.05
CA GLU A 254 -1.30 15.62 8.92
C GLU A 254 -1.74 15.37 7.48
N ARG A 255 -2.87 14.66 7.32
CA ARG A 255 -3.38 14.25 6.01
C ARG A 255 -3.91 15.40 5.17
N GLY A 256 -4.49 16.44 5.78
CA GLY A 256 -5.02 17.60 5.06
C GLY A 256 -3.93 18.35 4.29
N PRO A 257 -2.94 18.93 4.99
CA PRO A 257 -1.82 19.64 4.36
C PRO A 257 -1.05 18.79 3.33
N TRP A 258 -0.90 17.49 3.59
CA TRP A 258 -0.29 16.58 2.62
C TRP A 258 -1.09 16.49 1.32
N LYS A 259 -2.43 16.34 1.42
CA LYS A 259 -3.31 16.26 0.24
C LYS A 259 -3.38 17.57 -0.53
N ASP A 260 -3.31 18.71 0.15
CA ASP A 260 -3.37 20.01 -0.50
C ASP A 260 -2.07 20.32 -1.27
N HIS A 261 -0.97 19.66 -0.91
CA HIS A 261 0.33 19.83 -1.54
C HIS A 261 0.59 18.88 -2.73
N VAL A 262 0.14 17.62 -2.63
CA VAL A 262 0.35 16.57 -3.64
C VAL A 262 -0.59 16.74 -4.83
#